data_AF-A0A1D2WZF3-F1
#
_entry.id   AF-A0A1D2WZF3-F1
#
_cell.length_a   1.000
_cell.length_b   1.000
_cell.length_c   1.000
_cell.angle_alpha   90.00
_cell.angle_beta   90.00
_cell.angle_gamma   90.00
#
_symmetry.space_group_name_H-M   'P 1'
#
loop_
_entity.id
_entity.type
_entity.pdbx_description
1 polymer ?
#
loop_
_entity_poly.entity_id
_entity_poly.type
_entity_poly.pdbx_seq_one_letter_code
_entity_poly.pdbx_strand_id
1 'polypeptide(L)'
;MKKYLLFRLYGPLASWGDIAVGTHRPSYDHPSKSSVMGLLAAAIGIRRSEDGKHKKLAEAYNFAVLVNYPGTFLRDYHTAQIPSTSSIKKQKHILSRKDELAVEKEKLTAVLSTRDYYSDSLYTIAIWAKEKCPEGCPYSLELIENKLKEPEFVLYLGRKSCPPALPVEAQIVSGESLKEALEKAEFKCEAFLKLLNKSGQVRLYWEGEEDGLVPVHTVTRRDLTLSRKRWQFADRKEHYTMLELGE
;
A
#
# COMPACT_ATOMS: atom_id res chain seq x y z
N MET A 1 -19.04 16.43 -12.70
CA MET A 1 -18.77 15.11 -12.07
C MET A 1 -17.33 14.73 -12.29
N LYS A 2 -16.69 14.30 -11.22
CA LYS A 2 -15.29 13.89 -11.17
C LYS A 2 -15.20 12.38 -11.32
N LYS A 3 -14.12 11.90 -11.95
CA LYS A 3 -13.85 10.48 -12.12
C LYS A 3 -12.95 9.99 -10.99
N TYR A 4 -13.32 8.86 -10.40
CA TYR A 4 -12.57 8.15 -9.38
C TYR A 4 -12.25 6.75 -9.89
N LEU A 5 -11.02 6.31 -9.71
CA LEU A 5 -10.65 4.91 -9.89
C LEU A 5 -10.72 4.23 -8.53
N LEU A 6 -11.62 3.25 -8.41
CA LEU A 6 -11.82 2.46 -7.21
C LEU A 6 -11.35 1.01 -7.42
N PHE A 7 -10.79 0.41 -6.38
CA PHE A 7 -10.38 -0.99 -6.38
C PHE A 7 -10.24 -1.52 -4.95
N ARG A 8 -10.30 -2.85 -4.78
CA ARG A 8 -10.21 -3.52 -3.48
C ARG A 8 -8.87 -4.18 -3.24
N LEU A 9 -8.46 -4.11 -1.99
CA LEU A 9 -7.30 -4.83 -1.47
C LEU A 9 -7.78 -5.74 -0.34
N TYR A 10 -7.82 -7.04 -0.63
CA TYR A 10 -8.07 -8.09 0.36
C TYR A 10 -6.97 -9.15 0.30
N GLY A 11 -6.51 -9.60 1.45
CA GLY A 11 -5.55 -10.70 1.56
C GLY A 11 -5.49 -11.26 2.98
N PRO A 12 -4.98 -12.50 3.13
CA PRO A 12 -4.86 -13.15 4.44
C PRO A 12 -3.89 -12.41 5.35
N LEU A 13 -2.91 -11.71 4.77
CA LEU A 13 -1.97 -10.84 5.45
C LEU A 13 -1.80 -9.55 4.64
N ALA A 14 -1.64 -8.43 5.33
CA ALA A 14 -1.28 -7.14 4.77
C ALA A 14 -0.30 -6.41 5.70
N SER A 15 0.53 -5.53 5.15
CA SER A 15 1.42 -4.67 5.96
C SER A 15 1.68 -3.32 5.33
N TRP A 16 1.27 -2.26 6.02
CA TRP A 16 1.35 -0.87 5.56
C TRP A 16 2.38 -0.14 6.42
N GLY A 17 3.64 -0.26 6.02
CA GLY A 17 4.78 0.13 6.85
C GLY A 17 4.74 1.57 7.37
N ASP A 18 5.20 1.74 8.60
CA ASP A 18 5.48 3.03 9.23
C ASP A 18 6.99 3.35 9.23
N ILE A 19 7.37 4.52 9.74
CA ILE A 19 8.75 4.91 10.02
C ILE A 19 9.39 3.82 10.91
N ALA A 20 10.42 3.17 10.38
CA ALA A 20 11.04 2.02 11.01
C ALA A 20 12.56 2.21 11.09
N VAL A 21 13.09 2.28 12.31
CA VAL A 21 14.53 2.28 12.60
C VAL A 21 14.90 0.98 13.30
N GLY A 22 16.02 0.37 12.92
CA GLY A 22 16.49 -0.88 13.50
C GLY A 22 15.71 -2.12 13.01
N THR A 23 15.38 -3.00 13.95
CA THR A 23 14.87 -4.36 13.69
C THR A 23 13.35 -4.46 13.76
N HIS A 24 12.67 -3.48 14.34
CA HIS A 24 11.22 -3.42 14.40
C HIS A 24 10.64 -2.84 13.10
N ARG A 25 9.64 -3.51 12.53
CA ARG A 25 8.96 -3.16 11.29
C ARG A 25 7.45 -2.99 11.55
N PRO A 26 7.04 -1.86 12.13
CA PRO A 26 5.63 -1.57 12.42
C PRO A 26 4.78 -1.48 11.15
N SER A 27 3.47 -1.62 11.33
CA SER A 27 2.44 -1.50 10.30
C SER A 27 1.29 -0.68 10.82
N TYR A 28 0.80 0.25 9.99
CA TYR A 28 -0.53 0.82 10.16
C TYR A 28 -1.60 -0.22 9.81
N ASP A 29 -2.80 0.02 10.30
CA ASP A 29 -4.00 -0.80 10.05
C ASP A 29 -4.65 -0.51 8.70
N HIS A 30 -4.17 0.48 7.95
CA HIS A 30 -4.63 0.82 6.62
C HIS A 30 -3.49 1.28 5.67
N PRO A 31 -3.64 1.05 4.36
CA PRO A 31 -2.67 1.46 3.34
C PRO A 31 -2.26 2.93 3.44
N SER A 32 -0.96 3.18 3.28
CA SER A 32 -0.43 4.53 3.08
C SER A 32 -0.52 4.93 1.60
N LYS A 33 -0.46 6.24 1.34
CA LYS A 33 -0.38 6.74 -0.04
C LYS A 33 0.83 6.15 -0.78
N SER A 34 2.01 6.13 -0.14
CA SER A 34 3.22 5.56 -0.75
C SER A 34 3.07 4.07 -1.09
N SER A 35 2.37 3.29 -0.26
CA SER A 35 2.14 1.86 -0.51
C SER A 35 1.24 1.64 -1.73
N VAL A 36 0.16 2.43 -1.84
CA VAL A 36 -0.78 2.36 -2.96
C VAL A 36 -0.13 2.86 -4.25
N MET A 37 0.55 4.01 -4.23
CA MET A 37 1.28 4.50 -5.40
C MET A 37 2.37 3.51 -5.86
N GLY A 38 3.01 2.81 -4.91
CA GLY A 38 3.94 1.72 -5.23
C GLY A 38 3.27 0.52 -5.89
N LEU A 39 2.05 0.17 -5.46
CA LEU A 39 1.24 -0.89 -6.07
C LEU A 39 0.80 -0.50 -7.49
N LEU A 40 0.33 0.73 -7.69
CA LEU A 40 -0.02 1.26 -9.02
C LEU A 40 1.20 1.32 -9.94
N ALA A 41 2.35 1.76 -9.42
CA ALA A 41 3.61 1.74 -10.16
C ALA A 41 4.02 0.31 -10.57
N ALA A 42 3.75 -0.69 -9.72
CA ALA A 42 3.98 -2.09 -10.05
C ALA A 42 3.06 -2.57 -11.17
N ALA A 43 1.77 -2.24 -11.10
CA ALA A 43 0.80 -2.54 -12.15
C ALA A 43 1.20 -1.94 -13.50
N ILE A 44 1.61 -0.66 -13.52
CA ILE A 44 2.02 0.08 -14.72
C ILE A 44 3.38 -0.39 -15.28
N GLY A 45 4.23 -1.01 -14.45
CA GLY A 45 5.57 -1.46 -14.86
C GLY A 45 6.70 -0.46 -14.62
N ILE A 46 6.52 0.51 -13.70
CA ILE A 46 7.55 1.50 -13.37
C ILE A 46 8.65 0.85 -12.52
N ARG A 47 9.87 0.81 -13.04
CA ARG A 47 11.04 0.25 -12.35
C ARG A 47 11.47 1.16 -11.20
N ARG A 48 12.14 0.58 -10.21
CA ARG A 48 12.60 1.31 -9.00
C ARG A 48 13.62 2.41 -9.29
N SER A 49 14.35 2.30 -10.41
CA SER A 49 15.33 3.29 -10.86
C SER A 49 14.70 4.54 -11.48
N GLU A 50 13.43 4.47 -11.88
CA GLU A 50 12.71 5.55 -12.57
C GLU A 50 12.13 6.55 -11.56
N ASP A 51 13.01 7.15 -10.75
CA ASP A 51 12.66 8.00 -9.60
C ASP A 51 11.66 9.12 -9.96
N GLY A 52 11.87 9.76 -11.12
CA GLY A 52 11.00 10.82 -11.62
C GLY A 52 9.58 10.35 -11.91
N LYS A 53 9.38 9.12 -12.41
CA LYS A 53 8.03 8.57 -12.67
C LYS A 53 7.30 8.26 -11.36
N HIS A 54 8.00 7.74 -10.35
CA HIS A 54 7.42 7.52 -9.01
C HIS A 54 6.98 8.82 -8.37
N LYS A 55 7.81 9.87 -8.46
CA LYS A 55 7.48 11.20 -7.94
C LYS A 55 6.27 11.79 -8.65
N LYS A 56 6.27 11.82 -9.99
CA LYS A 56 5.13 12.32 -10.79
C LYS A 56 3.83 11.58 -10.49
N LEU A 57 3.88 10.25 -10.37
CA LEU A 57 2.72 9.45 -9.99
C LEU A 57 2.20 9.85 -8.60
N ALA A 58 3.06 9.98 -7.59
CA ALA A 58 2.65 10.33 -6.24
C ALA A 58 2.08 11.76 -6.11
N GLU A 59 2.55 12.69 -6.93
CA GLU A 59 2.11 14.10 -6.94
C GLU A 59 0.79 14.30 -7.71
N ALA A 60 0.58 13.52 -8.79
CA ALA A 60 -0.53 13.73 -9.71
C ALA A 60 -1.91 13.26 -9.22
N TYR A 61 -1.96 12.33 -8.27
CA TYR A 61 -3.24 11.80 -7.76
C TYR A 61 -3.44 12.09 -6.28
N ASN A 62 -4.68 12.37 -5.93
CA ASN A 62 -5.18 12.24 -4.57
C ASN A 62 -5.52 10.78 -4.26
N PHE A 63 -5.59 10.49 -2.98
CA PHE A 63 -5.76 9.15 -2.43
C PHE A 63 -6.80 9.17 -1.31
N ALA A 64 -7.67 8.17 -1.31
CA ALA A 64 -8.49 7.81 -0.18
C ALA A 64 -8.51 6.29 0.03
N VAL A 65 -8.75 5.89 1.27
CA VAL A 65 -8.99 4.51 1.66
C VAL A 65 -10.15 4.42 2.61
N LEU A 66 -11.12 3.60 2.21
CA LEU A 66 -12.18 3.11 3.06
C LEU A 66 -11.72 1.78 3.69
N VAL A 67 -11.69 1.73 5.02
CA VAL A 67 -11.34 0.53 5.76
C VAL A 67 -12.63 -0.24 6.04
N ASN A 68 -13.02 -1.11 5.10
CA ASN A 68 -14.23 -1.93 5.25
C ASN A 68 -14.08 -2.91 6.41
N TYR A 69 -12.89 -3.51 6.56
CA TYR A 69 -12.57 -4.35 7.69
C TYR A 69 -11.06 -4.25 8.00
N PRO A 70 -10.66 -3.77 9.19
CA PRO A 70 -9.25 -3.54 9.51
C PRO A 70 -8.43 -4.82 9.61
N GLY A 71 -9.07 -5.96 9.87
CA GLY A 71 -8.38 -7.21 10.16
C GLY A 71 -7.92 -7.31 11.62
N THR A 72 -7.17 -8.37 11.91
CA THR A 72 -6.59 -8.63 13.24
C THR A 72 -5.08 -8.45 13.22
N PHE A 73 -4.55 -7.68 14.17
CA PHE A 73 -3.12 -7.45 14.30
C PHE A 73 -2.35 -8.75 14.57
N LEU A 74 -1.23 -8.93 13.86
CA LEU A 74 -0.31 -10.05 14.01
C LEU A 74 1.12 -9.53 14.07
N ARG A 75 1.91 -10.05 15.01
CA ARG A 75 3.33 -9.75 15.15
C ARG A 75 4.18 -10.99 14.88
N ASP A 76 4.97 -10.93 13.82
CA ASP A 76 5.87 -11.99 13.36
C ASP A 76 7.28 -11.80 13.94
N TYR A 77 7.78 -12.80 14.66
CA TYR A 77 9.20 -12.87 15.06
C TYR A 77 10.00 -13.53 13.94
N HIS A 78 10.75 -12.70 13.23
CA HIS A 78 11.35 -13.06 11.94
C HIS A 78 12.88 -13.05 12.02
N THR A 79 13.49 -14.23 11.88
CA THR A 79 14.94 -14.42 11.93
C THR A 79 15.55 -14.56 10.54
N ALA A 80 16.72 -13.99 10.32
CA ALA A 80 17.54 -14.24 9.14
C ALA A 80 18.96 -14.63 9.57
N GLN A 81 19.41 -15.80 9.15
CA GLN A 81 20.75 -16.30 9.48
C GLN A 81 21.81 -15.54 8.70
N ILE A 82 22.87 -15.06 9.34
CA ILE A 82 24.00 -14.39 8.67
C ILE A 82 25.32 -14.94 9.20
N PRO A 83 26.40 -14.92 8.41
CA PRO A 83 27.73 -15.15 8.96
C PRO A 83 28.16 -13.98 9.88
N SER A 84 29.03 -14.27 10.85
CA SER A 84 29.66 -13.23 11.66
C SER A 84 30.54 -12.30 10.81
N THR A 85 30.68 -11.04 11.24
CA THR A 85 31.49 -10.02 10.54
C THR A 85 32.93 -10.48 10.30
N SER A 86 33.52 -11.23 11.24
CA SER A 86 34.87 -11.77 11.10
C SER A 86 34.96 -12.87 10.04
N SER A 87 33.89 -13.62 9.83
CA SER A 87 33.83 -14.68 8.81
C SER A 87 33.65 -14.09 7.41
N ILE A 88 32.78 -13.09 7.26
CA ILE A 88 32.60 -12.36 5.98
C ILE A 88 33.92 -11.78 5.50
N LYS A 89 34.68 -11.11 6.38
CA LYS A 89 35.97 -10.49 6.00
C LYS A 89 37.03 -11.50 5.51
N LYS A 90 36.91 -12.77 5.90
CA LYS A 90 37.83 -13.84 5.47
C LYS A 90 37.42 -14.48 4.16
N GLN A 91 36.16 -14.33 3.74
CA GLN A 91 35.69 -14.82 2.46
C GLN A 91 36.16 -13.87 1.34
N LYS A 92 36.93 -14.41 0.39
CA LYS A 92 37.47 -13.62 -0.75
C LYS A 92 36.47 -13.46 -1.89
N HIS A 93 35.56 -14.42 -2.06
CA HIS A 93 34.61 -14.47 -3.17
C HIS A 93 33.23 -14.83 -2.66
N ILE A 94 32.34 -13.82 -2.59
CA ILE A 94 30.92 -13.99 -2.26
C ILE A 94 30.13 -13.57 -3.49
N LEU A 95 29.61 -14.54 -4.25
CA LEU A 95 28.82 -14.28 -5.46
C LEU A 95 27.33 -14.51 -5.21
N SER A 96 27.01 -15.45 -4.32
CA SER A 96 25.64 -15.81 -3.99
C SER A 96 25.42 -15.83 -2.48
N ARG A 97 24.14 -15.84 -2.10
CA ARG A 97 23.74 -16.04 -0.70
C ARG A 97 24.19 -17.39 -0.15
N LYS A 98 24.30 -18.42 -1.00
CA LYS A 98 24.84 -19.73 -0.62
C LYS A 98 26.31 -19.62 -0.23
N ASP A 99 27.11 -18.88 -1.01
CA ASP A 99 28.53 -18.68 -0.72
C ASP A 99 28.73 -17.87 0.56
N GLU A 100 27.92 -16.83 0.75
CA GLU A 100 27.93 -16.02 1.96
C GLU A 100 27.68 -16.86 3.22
N LEU A 101 26.75 -17.83 3.14
CA LEU A 101 26.42 -18.73 4.25
C LEU A 101 27.35 -19.94 4.36
N ALA A 102 28.28 -20.15 3.43
CA ALA A 102 29.22 -21.27 3.42
C ALA A 102 30.39 -21.06 4.41
N VAL A 103 30.06 -20.92 5.68
CA VAL A 103 30.99 -20.87 6.83
C VAL A 103 30.64 -21.97 7.82
N GLU A 104 31.53 -22.25 8.77
CA GLU A 104 31.24 -23.17 9.88
C GLU A 104 29.96 -22.78 10.62
N LYS A 105 29.16 -23.75 11.03
CA LYS A 105 27.82 -23.53 11.60
C LYS A 105 27.89 -22.66 12.86
N GLU A 106 28.94 -22.80 13.65
CA GLU A 106 29.20 -22.08 14.90
C GLU A 106 29.51 -20.59 14.65
N LYS A 107 29.88 -20.24 13.41
CA LYS A 107 30.16 -18.86 12.98
C LYS A 107 28.94 -18.16 12.37
N LEU A 108 27.81 -18.88 12.26
CA LEU A 108 26.54 -18.32 11.82
C LEU A 108 25.79 -17.73 13.03
N THR A 109 25.25 -16.54 12.85
CA THR A 109 24.43 -15.83 13.82
C THR A 109 23.04 -15.56 13.22
N ALA A 110 22.12 -15.02 14.03
CA ALA A 110 20.79 -14.65 13.56
C ALA A 110 20.57 -13.14 13.75
N VAL A 111 20.18 -12.46 12.66
CA VAL A 111 19.55 -11.15 12.77
C VAL A 111 18.09 -11.37 13.10
N LEU A 112 17.65 -10.75 14.18
CA LEU A 112 16.28 -10.82 14.66
C LEU A 112 15.53 -9.58 14.19
N SER A 113 14.33 -9.76 13.68
CA SER A 113 13.42 -8.67 13.34
C SER A 113 12.01 -8.99 13.82
N THR A 114 11.26 -7.96 14.18
CA THR A 114 9.87 -8.09 14.59
C THR A 114 9.02 -7.33 13.60
N ARG A 115 8.06 -8.01 12.95
CA ARG A 115 7.33 -7.45 11.81
C ARG A 115 5.83 -7.52 12.04
N ASP A 116 5.20 -6.36 11.96
CA ASP A 116 3.76 -6.24 12.20
C ASP A 116 2.98 -6.41 10.89
N TYR A 117 1.86 -7.11 10.97
CA TYR A 117 0.91 -7.40 9.90
C TYR A 117 -0.52 -7.25 10.41
N TYR A 118 -1.47 -7.19 9.48
CA TYR A 118 -2.89 -7.36 9.76
C TYR A 118 -3.42 -8.54 8.94
N SER A 119 -4.24 -9.36 9.59
CA SER A 119 -4.81 -10.59 9.02
C SER A 119 -6.25 -10.34 8.58
N ASP A 120 -6.61 -10.87 7.41
CA ASP A 120 -7.94 -10.76 6.80
C ASP A 120 -8.44 -9.33 6.58
N SER A 121 -7.54 -8.37 6.38
CA SER A 121 -7.91 -6.97 6.15
C SER A 121 -8.51 -6.74 4.76
N LEU A 122 -9.52 -5.88 4.71
CA LEU A 122 -10.21 -5.47 3.50
C LEU A 122 -10.29 -3.95 3.42
N TYR A 123 -9.83 -3.42 2.28
CA TYR A 123 -9.82 -1.99 1.98
C TYR A 123 -10.41 -1.72 0.60
N THR A 124 -11.17 -0.64 0.47
CA THR A 124 -11.52 -0.03 -0.82
C THR A 124 -10.67 1.23 -0.99
N ILE A 125 -9.88 1.25 -2.06
CA ILE A 125 -9.02 2.37 -2.43
C ILE A 125 -9.75 3.22 -3.45
N ALA A 126 -9.63 4.54 -3.33
CA ALA A 126 -10.05 5.48 -4.36
C ALA A 126 -8.89 6.42 -4.71
N ILE A 127 -8.68 6.65 -6.01
CA ILE A 127 -7.71 7.64 -6.52
C ILE A 127 -8.36 8.51 -7.58
N TRP A 128 -7.92 9.77 -7.64
CA TRP A 128 -8.39 10.73 -8.64
C TRP A 128 -7.32 11.77 -8.93
N ALA A 129 -7.38 12.37 -10.12
CA ALA A 129 -6.44 13.42 -10.53
C ALA A 129 -6.49 14.64 -9.60
N LYS A 130 -5.33 15.20 -9.24
CA LYS A 130 -5.27 16.52 -8.61
C LYS A 130 -5.56 17.60 -9.64
N GLU A 131 -6.34 18.61 -9.27
CA GLU A 131 -6.69 19.74 -10.16
C GLU A 131 -5.46 20.52 -10.63
N LYS A 132 -4.48 20.72 -9.74
CA LYS A 132 -3.22 21.40 -10.02
C LYS A 132 -2.12 20.38 -10.26
N CYS A 133 -2.15 19.73 -11.42
CA CYS A 133 -1.01 18.93 -11.90
C CYS A 133 -0.20 19.75 -12.93
N PRO A 134 1.02 20.22 -12.62
CA PRO A 134 1.76 21.18 -13.45
C PRO A 134 2.01 20.75 -14.90
N GLU A 135 2.09 19.44 -15.14
CA GLU A 135 2.34 18.83 -16.46
C GLU A 135 1.17 17.92 -16.91
N GLY A 136 0.00 18.03 -16.27
CA GLY A 136 -1.10 17.07 -16.43
C GLY A 136 -0.83 15.72 -15.74
N CYS A 137 -1.83 14.84 -15.73
CA CYS A 137 -1.68 13.51 -15.13
C CYS A 137 -0.76 12.63 -16.00
N PRO A 138 0.27 11.98 -15.42
CA PRO A 138 1.22 11.17 -16.20
C PRO A 138 0.58 9.91 -16.80
N TYR A 139 -0.54 9.45 -16.24
CA TYR A 139 -1.27 8.27 -16.67
C TYR A 139 -2.79 8.56 -16.65
N SER A 140 -3.57 8.03 -17.59
CA SER A 140 -5.03 8.14 -17.48
C SER A 140 -5.57 7.15 -16.44
N LEU A 141 -6.73 7.44 -15.84
CA LEU A 141 -7.36 6.49 -14.92
C LEU A 141 -7.70 5.17 -15.65
N GLU A 142 -8.09 5.26 -16.92
CA GLU A 142 -8.38 4.12 -17.80
C GLU A 142 -7.15 3.23 -18.02
N LEU A 143 -5.96 3.83 -18.16
CA LEU A 143 -4.71 3.07 -18.25
C LEU A 143 -4.43 2.33 -16.93
N ILE A 144 -4.58 3.01 -15.80
CA ILE A 144 -4.30 2.43 -14.48
C ILE A 144 -5.29 1.29 -14.20
N GLU A 145 -6.57 1.47 -14.52
CA GLU A 145 -7.60 0.43 -14.39
C GLU A 145 -7.22 -0.83 -15.19
N ASN A 146 -6.85 -0.67 -16.46
CA ASN A 146 -6.44 -1.78 -17.32
C ASN A 146 -5.18 -2.47 -16.79
N LYS A 147 -4.20 -1.71 -16.31
CA LYS A 147 -2.97 -2.26 -15.72
C LYS A 147 -3.20 -2.95 -14.37
N LEU A 148 -4.22 -2.57 -13.61
CA LEU A 148 -4.60 -3.30 -12.40
C LEU A 148 -5.25 -4.65 -12.73
N LYS A 149 -5.90 -4.78 -13.89
CA LYS A 149 -6.44 -6.06 -14.40
C LYS A 149 -5.32 -6.95 -14.97
N GLU A 150 -4.35 -6.35 -15.66
CA GLU A 150 -3.20 -7.02 -16.26
C GLU A 150 -1.87 -6.36 -15.83
N PRO A 151 -1.38 -6.65 -14.60
CA PRO A 151 -0.24 -5.97 -14.04
C PRO A 151 1.10 -6.46 -14.60
N GLU A 152 2.01 -5.52 -14.88
CA GLU A 152 3.36 -5.79 -15.39
C GLU A 152 4.26 -6.46 -14.33
N PHE A 153 4.06 -6.12 -13.06
CA PHE A 153 4.74 -6.74 -11.92
C PHE A 153 3.74 -7.34 -10.94
N VAL A 154 4.16 -8.40 -10.25
CA VAL A 154 3.36 -9.06 -9.21
C VAL A 154 2.91 -8.06 -8.15
N LEU A 155 1.59 -7.95 -7.95
CA LEU A 155 0.98 -7.12 -6.92
C LEU A 155 1.04 -7.82 -5.56
N TYR A 156 1.25 -7.04 -4.51
CA TYR A 156 1.28 -7.52 -3.13
C TYR A 156 0.85 -6.42 -2.15
N LEU A 157 0.29 -6.82 -1.01
CA LEU A 157 -0.24 -5.94 0.02
C LEU A 157 0.88 -5.48 0.96
N GLY A 158 1.72 -4.60 0.42
CA GLY A 158 2.84 -3.94 1.11
C GLY A 158 4.13 -4.75 1.20
N ARG A 159 4.09 -6.01 1.66
CA ARG A 159 5.25 -6.94 1.60
C ARG A 159 5.00 -8.03 0.56
N LYS A 160 6.07 -8.51 -0.10
CA LYS A 160 5.98 -9.58 -1.12
C LYS A 160 5.38 -10.89 -0.59
N SER A 161 5.42 -11.14 0.71
CA SER A 161 4.81 -12.29 1.37
C SER A 161 3.30 -12.15 1.59
N CYS A 162 2.70 -11.04 1.15
CA CYS A 162 1.29 -10.71 1.35
C CYS A 162 0.57 -10.66 -0.02
N PRO A 163 0.26 -11.81 -0.63
CA PRO A 163 -0.45 -11.84 -1.91
C PRO A 163 -1.90 -11.33 -1.74
N PRO A 164 -2.48 -10.64 -2.74
CA PRO A 164 -3.92 -10.44 -2.79
C PRO A 164 -4.64 -11.80 -2.87
N ALA A 165 -5.72 -11.97 -2.12
CA ALA A 165 -6.50 -13.21 -2.14
C ALA A 165 -7.71 -13.17 -3.11
N LEU A 166 -8.07 -11.98 -3.56
CA LEU A 166 -9.12 -11.76 -4.55
C LEU A 166 -8.61 -10.82 -5.65
N PRO A 167 -9.20 -10.84 -6.85
CA PRO A 167 -8.97 -9.81 -7.84
C PRO A 167 -9.19 -8.42 -7.25
N VAL A 168 -8.42 -7.42 -7.69
CA VAL A 168 -8.56 -6.05 -7.17
C VAL A 168 -9.82 -5.34 -7.67
N GLU A 169 -10.51 -5.89 -8.68
CA GLU A 169 -11.80 -5.38 -9.19
C GLU A 169 -11.79 -3.87 -9.48
N ALA A 170 -10.73 -3.42 -10.18
CA ALA A 170 -10.56 -2.02 -10.53
C ALA A 170 -11.66 -1.53 -11.48
N GLN A 171 -12.23 -0.37 -11.17
CA GLN A 171 -13.33 0.26 -11.91
C GLN A 171 -13.28 1.78 -11.81
N ILE A 172 -13.73 2.47 -12.85
CA ILE A 172 -13.86 3.92 -12.85
C ILE A 172 -15.32 4.29 -12.59
N VAL A 173 -15.55 5.11 -11.57
CA VAL A 173 -16.87 5.60 -11.17
C VAL A 173 -16.88 7.12 -11.25
N SER A 174 -17.94 7.68 -11.83
CA SER A 174 -18.17 9.13 -11.87
C SER A 174 -19.16 9.54 -10.80
N GLY A 175 -18.83 10.59 -10.06
CA GLY A 175 -19.67 11.15 -8.99
C GLY A 175 -19.40 12.63 -8.80
N GLU A 176 -20.30 13.31 -8.08
CA GLU A 176 -20.11 14.67 -7.58
C GLU A 176 -19.14 14.67 -6.40
N SER A 177 -19.16 13.63 -5.57
CA SER A 177 -18.27 13.46 -4.41
C SER A 177 -17.62 12.07 -4.36
N LEU A 178 -16.53 11.97 -3.59
CA LEU A 178 -15.91 10.68 -3.23
C LEU A 178 -16.91 9.73 -2.55
N LYS A 179 -17.78 10.26 -1.68
CA LYS A 179 -18.79 9.45 -0.98
C LYS A 179 -19.74 8.79 -1.98
N GLU A 180 -20.28 9.57 -2.90
CA GLU A 180 -21.18 9.06 -3.94
C GLU A 180 -20.49 8.03 -4.84
N ALA A 181 -19.20 8.25 -5.18
CA ALA A 181 -18.44 7.30 -5.97
C ALA A 181 -18.17 5.97 -5.22
N LEU A 182 -17.97 6.02 -3.89
CA LEU A 182 -17.84 4.84 -3.05
C LEU A 182 -19.15 4.05 -2.95
N GLU A 183 -20.30 4.73 -2.82
CA GLU A 183 -21.63 4.11 -2.76
C GLU A 183 -22.04 3.45 -4.08
N LYS A 184 -21.63 4.04 -5.22
CA LYS A 184 -21.91 3.50 -6.56
C LYS A 184 -20.99 2.35 -6.99
N ALA A 185 -19.89 2.11 -6.27
CA ALA A 185 -18.91 1.11 -6.67
C ALA A 185 -19.41 -0.31 -6.40
N GLU A 186 -19.31 -1.20 -7.40
CA GLU A 186 -19.78 -2.57 -7.29
C GLU A 186 -18.62 -3.57 -7.32
N PHE A 187 -18.52 -4.42 -6.30
CA PHE A 187 -17.47 -5.41 -6.19
C PHE A 187 -18.05 -6.83 -6.20
N LYS A 188 -17.79 -7.58 -7.28
CA LYS A 188 -18.42 -8.88 -7.54
C LYS A 188 -17.94 -9.96 -6.54
N CYS A 189 -16.74 -9.81 -6.02
CA CYS A 189 -16.17 -10.75 -5.05
C CYS A 189 -16.68 -10.55 -3.62
N GLU A 190 -17.61 -9.62 -3.38
CA GLU A 190 -18.22 -9.38 -2.06
C GLU A 190 -18.83 -10.65 -1.45
N ALA A 191 -19.37 -11.54 -2.29
CA ALA A 191 -19.96 -12.80 -1.85
C ALA A 191 -18.97 -13.73 -1.13
N PHE A 192 -17.67 -13.62 -1.41
CA PHE A 192 -16.62 -14.42 -0.75
C PHE A 192 -16.20 -13.85 0.61
N LEU A 193 -16.64 -12.63 0.94
CA LEU A 193 -16.20 -11.89 2.12
C LEU A 193 -17.27 -11.83 3.22
N LYS A 194 -18.31 -12.67 3.11
CA LYS A 194 -19.42 -12.78 4.07
C LYS A 194 -18.99 -13.23 5.47
N LEU A 195 -17.85 -13.92 5.59
CA LEU A 195 -17.30 -14.36 6.86
C LEU A 195 -16.57 -13.24 7.62
N LEU A 196 -16.26 -12.12 6.95
CA LEU A 196 -15.70 -10.96 7.63
C LEU A 196 -16.81 -10.27 8.42
N ASN A 197 -16.57 -10.03 9.70
CA ASN A 197 -17.49 -9.30 10.57
C ASN A 197 -17.42 -7.80 10.28
N LYS A 198 -17.99 -7.40 9.15
CA LYS A 198 -18.03 -6.00 8.69
C LYS A 198 -19.05 -5.21 9.51
N SER A 199 -18.67 -4.00 9.89
CA SER A 199 -19.57 -3.03 10.52
C SER A 199 -20.25 -2.18 9.44
N GLY A 200 -21.48 -1.71 9.70
CA GLY A 200 -22.12 -0.69 8.85
C GLY A 200 -21.44 0.68 8.95
N GLN A 201 -20.70 0.91 10.05
CA GLN A 201 -19.84 2.07 10.24
C GLN A 201 -18.40 1.73 9.87
N VAL A 202 -17.87 2.41 8.85
CA VAL A 202 -16.54 2.19 8.29
C VAL A 202 -15.69 3.46 8.38
N ARG A 203 -14.38 3.28 8.48
CA ARG A 203 -13.42 4.40 8.55
C ARG A 203 -13.04 4.85 7.16
N LEU A 204 -13.14 6.15 6.88
CA LEU A 204 -12.62 6.75 5.67
C LEU A 204 -11.44 7.66 5.98
N TYR A 205 -10.35 7.47 5.25
CA TYR A 205 -9.18 8.34 5.25
C TYR A 205 -8.98 8.92 3.85
N TRP A 206 -8.68 10.21 3.74
CA TRP A 206 -8.44 10.85 2.44
C TRP A 206 -7.42 11.99 2.51
N GLU A 207 -6.96 12.46 1.34
CA GLU A 207 -6.17 13.68 1.20
C GLU A 207 -6.89 14.71 0.33
N GLY A 208 -6.53 15.98 0.51
CA GLY A 208 -7.08 17.07 -0.28
C GLY A 208 -8.49 17.46 0.16
N GLU A 209 -9.08 18.36 -0.59
CA GLU A 209 -10.45 18.83 -0.37
C GLU A 209 -11.42 17.93 -1.13
N GLU A 210 -12.56 17.63 -0.52
CA GLU A 210 -13.57 16.75 -1.07
C GLU A 210 -14.97 17.20 -0.63
N ASP A 211 -15.87 17.35 -1.58
CA ASP A 211 -17.20 17.92 -1.35
C ASP A 211 -18.05 16.99 -0.47
N GLY A 212 -18.77 17.58 0.49
CA GLY A 212 -19.65 16.84 1.39
C GLY A 212 -18.96 16.01 2.47
N LEU A 213 -17.62 16.07 2.58
CA LEU A 213 -16.86 15.40 3.64
C LEU A 213 -16.22 16.42 4.59
N VAL A 214 -16.58 16.35 5.87
CA VAL A 214 -15.96 17.14 6.94
C VAL A 214 -15.06 16.23 7.78
N PRO A 215 -13.77 16.54 7.92
CA PRO A 215 -12.87 15.73 8.74
C PRO A 215 -13.22 15.85 10.23
N VAL A 216 -13.40 14.71 10.89
CA VAL A 216 -13.45 14.62 12.37
C VAL A 216 -12.06 14.87 12.95
N HIS A 217 -11.03 14.38 12.27
CA HIS A 217 -9.62 14.59 12.64
C HIS A 217 -8.76 14.67 11.39
N THR A 218 -7.65 15.39 11.47
CA THR A 218 -6.60 15.42 10.44
C THR A 218 -5.26 15.16 11.09
N VAL A 219 -4.53 14.16 10.59
CA VAL A 219 -3.18 13.81 11.06
C VAL A 219 -2.14 14.10 9.98
N THR A 220 -0.90 14.30 10.39
CA THR A 220 0.24 14.39 9.48
C THR A 220 0.89 13.02 9.35
N ARG A 221 0.96 12.50 8.13
CA ARG A 221 1.55 11.19 7.81
C ARG A 221 2.70 11.36 6.82
N ARG A 222 3.83 10.68 7.07
CA ARG A 222 5.02 10.74 6.21
C ARG A 222 4.99 9.69 5.10
N ASP A 223 4.13 9.89 4.11
CA ASP A 223 3.87 8.90 3.06
C ASP A 223 3.79 9.47 1.63
N LEU A 224 4.17 10.73 1.41
CA LEU A 224 4.29 11.30 0.06
C LEU A 224 5.67 10.98 -0.53
N THR A 225 5.75 10.16 -1.57
CA THR A 225 7.03 9.73 -2.16
C THR A 225 7.79 10.89 -2.79
N LEU A 226 8.95 11.25 -2.22
CA LEU A 226 9.86 12.27 -2.78
C LEU A 226 10.95 11.65 -3.65
N SER A 227 11.53 10.53 -3.19
CA SER A 227 12.53 9.78 -3.93
C SER A 227 12.48 8.32 -3.55
N ARG A 228 12.18 7.48 -4.52
CA ARG A 228 12.28 6.02 -4.41
C ARG A 228 13.74 5.57 -4.30
N LYS A 229 14.67 6.24 -4.99
CA LYS A 229 16.11 5.93 -4.97
C LYS A 229 16.73 6.13 -3.58
N ARG A 230 16.35 7.22 -2.89
CA ARG A 230 16.85 7.55 -1.54
C ARG A 230 15.91 7.10 -0.42
N TRP A 231 14.77 6.50 -0.75
CA TRP A 231 13.75 6.07 0.22
C TRP A 231 13.24 7.22 1.09
N GLN A 232 12.99 8.39 0.48
CA GLN A 232 12.56 9.61 1.15
C GLN A 232 11.08 9.89 0.91
N PHE A 233 10.39 10.28 1.98
CA PHE A 233 8.97 10.63 1.97
C PHE A 233 8.76 11.97 2.66
N ALA A 234 7.85 12.78 2.13
CA ALA A 234 7.35 14.02 2.71
C ALA A 234 6.09 13.77 3.54
N ASP A 235 5.79 14.77 4.35
CA ASP A 235 4.59 14.82 5.16
C ASP A 235 3.37 15.16 4.28
N ARG A 236 2.24 14.53 4.57
CA ARG A 236 0.93 14.71 3.93
C ARG A 236 -0.13 14.83 5.03
N LYS A 237 -1.13 15.69 4.81
CA LYS A 237 -2.33 15.71 5.65
C LYS A 237 -3.26 14.57 5.25
N GLU A 238 -3.63 13.75 6.23
CA GLU A 238 -4.60 12.68 6.10
C GLU A 238 -5.81 13.02 6.95
N HIS A 239 -6.93 13.25 6.28
CA HIS A 239 -8.23 13.51 6.88
C HIS A 239 -8.89 12.19 7.26
N TYR A 240 -9.68 12.21 8.33
CA TYR A 240 -10.39 11.06 8.86
C TYR A 240 -11.84 11.39 9.17
N THR A 241 -12.74 10.46 8.85
CA THR A 241 -14.12 10.46 9.31
C THR A 241 -14.66 9.03 9.42
N MET A 242 -15.80 8.89 10.09
CA MET A 242 -16.61 7.67 10.05
C MET A 242 -17.70 7.84 9.00
N LEU A 243 -17.88 6.85 8.12
CA LEU A 243 -18.98 6.79 7.18
C LEU A 243 -19.93 5.65 7.53
N GLU A 244 -21.22 5.92 7.35
CA GLU A 244 -22.26 4.91 7.26
C GLU A 244 -22.47 4.64 5.78
N LEU A 245 -22.16 3.42 5.34
CA LEU A 245 -22.53 2.96 4.01
C LEU A 245 -23.87 2.26 4.14
N GLY A 246 -24.79 2.56 3.23
CA GLY A 246 -26.05 1.81 3.11
C GLY A 246 -25.76 0.33 2.89
N GLU A 247 -26.67 -0.53 3.37
CA GLU A 247 -26.59 -1.99 3.18
C GLU A 247 -26.48 -2.40 1.70
#